data_AF-A0A0A1UFW6-F1
#
_entry.id   AF-A0A0A1UFW6-F1
#
_cell.length_a   1.000
_cell.length_b   1.000
_cell.length_c   1.000
_cell.angle_alpha   90.00
_cell.angle_beta   90.00
_cell.angle_gamma   90.00
#
_symmetry.space_group_name_H-M   'P 1'
#
loop_
_entity.id
_entity.type
_entity.pdbx_description
1 polymer ?
#
loop_
_entity_poly.entity_id
_entity_poly.type
_entity_poly.pdbx_seq_one_letter_code
_entity_poly.pdbx_strand_id
1 'polypeptide(L)'
;MSTANIKTKCTEAKRVSVSYEAEQQAVLMWILLQGDVTSFTVQCPRKKSETSQFVEISTVEICGEKIDFSEYIEHFIEASGKALDKSSKNYNKYNKRNHIAAINNTLILLVQMSGFNVVLKH
;
A
#
# COMPACT_ATOMS: atom_id res chain seq x y z
N MET A 1 -41.05 -19.90 27.17
CA MET A 1 -40.59 -18.90 26.20
C MET A 1 -39.13 -18.62 26.47
N SER A 2 -38.24 -19.10 25.59
CA SER A 2 -36.79 -18.90 25.67
C SER A 2 -36.44 -17.67 24.82
N THR A 3 -36.04 -16.57 25.45
CA THR A 3 -35.50 -15.40 24.76
C THR A 3 -34.00 -15.61 24.56
N ALA A 4 -33.65 -16.22 23.43
CA ALA A 4 -32.27 -16.27 22.98
C ALA A 4 -31.74 -14.84 22.83
N ASN A 5 -30.82 -14.48 23.72
CA ASN A 5 -30.15 -13.19 23.75
C ASN A 5 -29.10 -13.19 22.63
N ILE A 6 -29.53 -12.93 21.39
CA ILE A 6 -28.63 -12.74 20.24
C ILE A 6 -27.94 -11.39 20.46
N LYS A 7 -26.88 -11.39 21.28
CA LYS A 7 -25.84 -10.37 21.23
C LYS A 7 -25.06 -10.63 19.94
N THR A 8 -25.61 -10.23 18.81
CA THR A 8 -24.81 -9.87 17.64
C THR A 8 -23.90 -8.76 18.12
N LYS A 9 -22.68 -9.14 18.51
CA LYS A 9 -21.54 -8.21 18.53
C LYS A 9 -21.44 -7.72 17.09
N CYS A 10 -22.16 -6.66 16.75
CA CYS A 10 -21.74 -5.75 15.71
C CYS A 10 -20.37 -5.28 16.16
N THR A 11 -19.34 -6.02 15.75
CA THR A 11 -18.01 -5.46 15.59
C THR A 11 -18.19 -4.36 14.56
N GLU A 12 -18.54 -3.16 15.04
CA GLU A 12 -18.29 -1.93 14.32
C GLU A 12 -16.94 -2.11 13.67
N ALA A 13 -16.91 -2.06 12.33
CA ALA A 13 -15.70 -2.21 11.56
C ALA A 13 -14.73 -1.12 12.04
N LYS A 14 -13.85 -1.48 12.99
CA LYS A 14 -12.79 -0.62 13.44
C LYS A 14 -11.86 -0.46 12.25
N ARG A 15 -12.10 0.64 11.51
CA ARG A 15 -11.39 1.21 10.36
C ARG A 15 -11.99 0.89 8.98
N VAL A 16 -12.79 1.84 8.50
CA VAL A 16 -12.76 2.30 7.10
C VAL A 16 -11.46 3.09 6.83
N SER A 17 -10.31 2.57 7.29
CA SER A 17 -8.98 3.11 6.95
C SER A 17 -8.21 2.16 6.04
N VAL A 18 -8.89 1.11 5.58
CA VAL A 18 -8.38 0.01 4.76
C VAL A 18 -8.59 0.29 3.27
N SER A 19 -9.57 1.14 2.92
CA SER A 19 -9.87 1.49 1.53
C SER A 19 -8.78 2.35 0.90
N TYR A 20 -8.21 3.31 1.64
CA TYR A 20 -7.24 4.26 1.08
C TYR A 20 -5.92 3.59 0.65
N GLU A 21 -5.41 2.64 1.45
CA GLU A 21 -4.18 1.89 1.10
C GLU A 21 -4.42 1.01 -0.14
N ALA A 22 -5.59 0.37 -0.26
CA ALA A 22 -5.96 -0.44 -1.42
C ALA A 22 -6.22 0.39 -2.69
N GLU A 23 -6.88 1.55 -2.54
CA GLU A 23 -7.11 2.51 -3.62
C GLU A 23 -5.77 3.05 -4.16
N GLN A 24 -4.83 3.38 -3.29
CA GLN A 24 -3.47 3.78 -3.68
C GLN A 24 -2.76 2.70 -4.50
N GLN A 25 -2.81 1.45 -4.01
CA GLN A 25 -2.19 0.32 -4.70
C GLN A 25 -2.85 0.06 -6.06
N ALA A 26 -4.17 0.16 -6.16
CA ALA A 26 -4.89 0.02 -7.43
C ALA A 26 -4.54 1.13 -8.43
N VAL A 27 -4.43 2.39 -7.98
CA VAL A 27 -3.99 3.51 -8.83
C VAL A 27 -2.54 3.30 -9.28
N LEU A 28 -1.67 2.82 -8.38
CA LEU A 28 -0.28 2.53 -8.72
C LEU A 28 -0.18 1.45 -9.78
N MET A 29 -0.90 0.34 -9.63
CA MET A 29 -0.97 -0.72 -10.62
C MET A 29 -1.46 -0.19 -11.97
N TRP A 30 -2.51 0.63 -11.98
CA TRP A 30 -3.06 1.20 -13.21
C TRP A 30 -2.04 2.09 -13.94
N ILE A 31 -1.32 2.95 -13.22
CA ILE A 31 -0.30 3.82 -13.82
C ILE A 31 0.87 2.98 -14.36
N LEU A 32 1.33 1.99 -13.59
CA LEU A 32 2.41 1.11 -13.99
C LEU A 32 2.05 0.32 -15.27
N LEU A 33 0.79 -0.11 -15.43
CA LEU A 33 0.28 -0.72 -16.67
C LEU A 33 0.30 0.21 -17.89
N GLN A 34 0.38 1.53 -17.71
CA GLN A 34 0.57 2.45 -18.85
C GLN A 34 2.01 2.49 -19.35
N GLY A 35 2.96 1.90 -18.60
CA GLY A 35 4.35 1.71 -19.00
C GLY A 35 4.65 0.29 -19.47
N ASP A 36 5.89 -0.16 -19.29
CA ASP A 36 6.38 -1.48 -19.72
C ASP A 36 6.08 -2.63 -18.73
N VAL A 37 5.17 -2.41 -17.78
CA VAL A 37 4.81 -3.42 -16.78
C VAL A 37 3.88 -4.45 -17.39
N THR A 38 4.28 -5.72 -17.34
CA THR A 38 3.56 -6.85 -17.95
C THR A 38 2.72 -7.65 -16.95
N SER A 39 3.13 -7.69 -15.68
CA SER A 39 2.40 -8.43 -14.64
C SER A 39 2.68 -7.92 -13.23
N PHE A 40 1.77 -8.23 -12.30
CA PHE A 40 1.94 -8.00 -10.86
C PHE A 40 1.71 -9.30 -10.11
N THR A 41 2.51 -9.52 -9.05
CA THR A 41 2.15 -10.46 -7.99
C THR A 41 1.63 -9.67 -6.80
N VAL A 42 0.44 -10.00 -6.32
CA VAL A 42 -0.16 -9.33 -5.16
C VAL A 42 -0.33 -10.28 -3.98
N GLN A 43 0.01 -9.81 -2.78
CA GLN A 43 -0.25 -10.54 -1.54
C GLN A 43 -1.68 -10.28 -1.07
N CYS A 44 -2.46 -11.36 -0.98
CA CYS A 44 -3.75 -11.35 -0.30
C CYS A 44 -3.55 -11.47 1.23
N PRO A 45 -4.42 -10.86 2.05
CA PRO A 45 -4.30 -10.96 3.49
C PRO A 45 -4.69 -12.36 3.96
N ARG A 46 -4.02 -12.86 4.99
CA ARG A 46 -4.29 -14.19 5.57
C ARG A 46 -5.70 -14.33 6.15
N LYS A 47 -6.37 -13.22 6.50
CA LYS A 47 -7.77 -13.20 6.93
C LYS A 47 -8.62 -12.57 5.85
N LYS A 48 -9.28 -13.40 5.05
CA LYS A 48 -10.33 -12.97 4.12
C LYS A 48 -11.59 -12.63 4.93
N SER A 49 -12.00 -11.37 4.95
CA SER A 49 -13.40 -11.00 5.20
C SER A 49 -13.93 -10.32 3.95
N GLU A 50 -15.25 -10.35 3.74
CA GLU A 50 -15.91 -9.64 2.63
C GLU A 50 -15.52 -8.15 2.57
N THR A 51 -15.10 -7.58 3.70
CA THR A 51 -14.75 -6.17 3.90
C THR A 51 -13.24 -5.90 4.01
N SER A 52 -12.38 -6.93 3.90
CA SER A 52 -10.95 -6.83 4.13
C SER A 52 -10.17 -7.44 2.97
N GLN A 53 -10.13 -6.71 1.87
CA GLN A 53 -9.34 -7.04 0.68
C GLN A 53 -8.10 -6.13 0.65
N PHE A 54 -7.08 -6.49 1.43
CA PHE A 54 -5.78 -5.83 1.32
C PHE A 54 -5.06 -6.38 0.10
N VAL A 55 -4.74 -5.54 -0.87
CA VAL A 55 -3.92 -5.94 -2.01
C VAL A 55 -2.60 -5.18 -1.88
N GLU A 56 -1.53 -5.91 -1.60
CA GLU A 56 -0.18 -5.35 -1.55
C GLU A 56 0.61 -5.88 -2.74
N ILE A 57 1.20 -4.99 -3.54
CA ILE A 57 2.08 -5.38 -4.64
C ILE A 57 3.33 -6.01 -4.00
N SER A 58 3.54 -7.30 -4.30
CA SER A 58 4.75 -8.02 -3.91
C SER A 58 5.84 -7.84 -4.94
N THR A 59 5.50 -8.09 -6.21
CA THR A 59 6.45 -7.97 -7.32
C THR A 59 5.80 -7.34 -8.53
N VAL A 60 6.63 -6.66 -9.31
CA VAL A 60 6.28 -6.04 -10.60
C VAL A 60 7.17 -6.68 -11.67
N GLU A 61 6.60 -7.05 -12.80
CA GLU A 61 7.36 -7.55 -13.94
C GLU A 61 7.48 -6.48 -15.02
N ILE A 62 8.71 -6.11 -15.38
CA ILE A 62 9.00 -5.06 -16.37
C ILE A 62 9.99 -5.62 -17.37
N CYS A 63 9.67 -5.60 -18.67
CA CYS A 63 10.55 -6.12 -19.72
C CYS A 63 11.05 -7.56 -19.49
N GLY A 64 10.27 -8.39 -18.79
CA GLY A 64 10.62 -9.77 -18.44
C GLY A 64 11.46 -9.93 -17.16
N GLU A 65 11.82 -8.84 -16.49
CA GLU A 65 12.50 -8.86 -15.19
C GLU A 65 11.50 -8.69 -14.05
N LYS A 66 11.67 -9.49 -12.99
CA LYS A 66 10.84 -9.39 -11.78
C LYS A 66 11.54 -8.55 -10.73
N ILE A 67 10.87 -7.48 -10.33
CA ILE A 67 11.34 -6.55 -9.30
C ILE A 67 10.53 -6.80 -8.03
N ASP A 68 11.21 -6.98 -6.89
CA ASP A 68 10.56 -6.96 -5.58
C ASP A 68 10.18 -5.52 -5.24
N PHE A 69 8.88 -5.30 -5.11
CA PHE A 69 8.36 -3.94 -4.91
C PHE A 69 8.63 -3.44 -3.49
N SER A 70 8.69 -4.33 -2.51
CA SER A 70 9.04 -3.97 -1.14
C SER A 70 10.51 -3.53 -1.08
N GLU A 71 11.42 -4.26 -1.72
CA GLU A 71 12.84 -3.88 -1.78
C GLU A 71 13.04 -2.54 -2.49
N TYR A 72 12.32 -2.30 -3.59
CA TYR A 72 12.36 -1.01 -4.28
C TYR A 72 11.96 0.15 -3.36
N ILE A 73 10.87 -0.01 -2.59
CA ILE A 73 10.40 1.01 -1.64
C ILE A 73 11.39 1.18 -0.49
N GLU A 74 11.99 0.11 0.02
CA GLU A 74 13.03 0.19 1.06
C GLU A 74 14.24 0.99 0.57
N HIS A 75 14.72 0.69 -0.64
CA HIS A 75 15.83 1.44 -1.25
C HIS A 75 15.48 2.93 -1.41
N PHE A 76 14.25 3.24 -1.82
CA PHE A 76 13.79 4.63 -1.93
C PHE A 76 13.78 5.35 -0.57
N ILE A 77 13.35 4.68 0.50
CA ILE A 77 13.37 5.23 1.86
C ILE A 77 14.80 5.48 2.33
N GLU A 78 15.71 4.54 2.09
CA GLU A 78 17.12 4.67 2.43
C GLU A 78 17.77 5.83 1.68
N ALA A 79 17.58 5.90 0.37
CA ALA A 79 18.09 6.98 -0.47
C ALA A 79 17.55 8.36 -0.06
N SER A 80 16.34 8.43 0.51
CA SER A 80 15.75 9.67 1.01
C SER A 80 16.35 10.17 2.34
N GLY A 81 17.26 9.40 2.96
CA GLY A 81 17.84 9.71 4.26
C GLY A 81 16.86 9.61 5.43
N LYS A 82 15.68 9.00 5.22
CA LYS A 82 14.63 8.80 6.25
C LYS A 82 14.64 7.41 6.86
N ALA A 83 15.70 6.63 6.63
CA ALA A 83 15.89 5.33 7.27
C ALA A 83 15.80 5.45 8.80
N LEU A 84 15.14 4.48 9.43
CA LEU A 84 14.90 4.48 10.87
C LEU A 84 15.85 3.50 11.56
N ASP A 85 16.29 3.85 12.76
CA ASP A 85 16.98 2.92 13.64
C ASP A 85 16.03 1.79 14.07
N LYS A 86 16.40 0.55 13.71
CA LYS A 86 15.69 -0.69 14.04
C LYS A 86 15.57 -0.91 15.56
N SER A 87 16.45 -0.30 16.36
CA SER A 87 16.42 -0.40 17.82
C SER A 87 15.32 0.45 18.48
N SER A 88 14.73 1.40 17.74
CA SER A 88 13.74 2.33 18.28
C SER A 88 12.45 1.63 18.69
N LYS A 89 11.95 1.94 19.90
CA LYS A 89 10.63 1.47 20.37
C LYS A 89 9.46 1.85 19.45
N ASN A 90 9.64 2.89 18.64
CA ASN A 90 8.64 3.37 17.69
C ASN A 90 8.91 2.92 16.25
N TYR A 91 9.91 2.05 16.02
CA TYR A 91 10.35 1.61 14.69
C TYR A 91 9.17 1.17 13.82
N ASN A 92 8.39 0.18 14.25
CA ASN A 92 7.27 -0.36 13.48
C ASN A 92 6.27 0.72 13.04
N LYS A 93 5.96 1.68 13.92
CA LYS A 93 4.99 2.75 13.65
C LYS A 93 5.50 3.70 12.59
N TYR A 94 6.74 4.17 12.73
CA TYR A 94 7.31 5.13 11.79
C TYR A 94 7.75 4.45 10.49
N ASN A 95 8.16 3.18 10.55
CA ASN A 95 8.51 2.41 9.36
C ASN A 95 7.29 2.26 8.44
N LYS A 96 6.14 1.85 8.99
CA LYS A 96 4.90 1.79 8.21
C LYS A 96 4.54 3.15 7.58
N ARG A 97 4.74 4.26 8.30
CA ARG A 97 4.48 5.61 7.77
C ARG A 97 5.44 5.99 6.64
N ASN A 98 6.71 5.63 6.76
CA ASN A 98 7.70 5.86 5.71
C ASN A 98 7.36 5.06 4.44
N HIS A 99 6.96 3.79 4.57
CA HIS A 99 6.52 2.99 3.42
C HIS A 99 5.30 3.59 2.72
N ILE A 100 4.26 3.98 3.47
CA ILE A 100 3.08 4.65 2.88
C ILE A 100 3.48 5.95 2.17
N ALA A 101 4.32 6.77 2.81
CA ALA A 101 4.79 8.02 2.21
C ALA A 101 5.62 7.77 0.94
N ALA A 102 6.48 6.76 0.94
CA ALA A 102 7.28 6.38 -0.22
C ALA A 102 6.39 5.93 -1.38
N ILE A 103 5.40 5.06 -1.13
CA ILE A 103 4.43 4.62 -2.15
C ILE A 103 3.67 5.81 -2.74
N ASN A 104 3.22 6.75 -1.91
CA ASN A 104 2.53 7.96 -2.38
C ASN A 104 3.42 8.90 -3.18
N ASN A 105 4.70 9.02 -2.81
CA ASN A 105 5.66 9.80 -3.58
C ASN A 105 5.94 9.15 -4.93
N THR A 106 6.07 7.82 -4.97
CA THR A 106 6.18 7.05 -6.23
C THR A 106 4.96 7.28 -7.12
N LEU A 107 3.75 7.25 -6.55
CA LEU A 107 2.51 7.57 -7.25
C LEU A 107 2.53 8.97 -7.86
N ILE A 108 2.86 10.00 -7.07
CA ILE A 108 2.92 11.38 -7.55
C ILE A 108 3.94 11.51 -8.69
N LEU A 109 5.12 10.91 -8.54
CA LEU A 109 6.17 10.94 -9.54
C LEU A 109 5.68 10.31 -10.85
N LEU A 110 5.06 9.12 -10.79
CA LEU A 110 4.56 8.43 -11.98
C LEU A 110 3.45 9.24 -12.67
N VAL A 111 2.53 9.84 -11.91
CA VAL A 111 1.49 10.72 -12.46
C VAL A 111 2.11 11.93 -13.17
N GLN A 112 3.13 12.55 -12.58
CA GLN A 112 3.87 13.65 -13.20
C GLN A 112 4.58 13.21 -14.48
N MET A 113 5.20 12.03 -14.49
CA MET A 113 5.83 11.45 -15.67
C MET A 113 4.83 11.14 -16.80
N SER A 114 3.56 10.86 -16.47
CA SER A 114 2.47 10.74 -17.44
C SER A 114 1.98 12.09 -18.01
N GLY A 115 2.63 13.21 -17.65
CA GLY A 115 2.33 14.54 -18.19
C GLY A 115 1.31 15.35 -17.39
N PHE A 116 0.88 14.86 -16.22
CA PHE A 116 -0.04 15.60 -15.35
C PHE A 116 0.72 16.58 -14.44
N ASN A 117 0.18 17.78 -14.28
CA ASN A 117 0.68 18.71 -13.28
C ASN A 117 0.03 18.42 -11.92
N VAL A 118 0.80 17.89 -10.97
CA VAL A 118 0.33 17.61 -9.60
C VAL A 118 0.69 18.77 -8.68
N VAL A 119 -0.33 19.41 -8.09
CA VAL A 119 -0.17 20.51 -7.12
C VAL A 119 -0.60 20.04 -5.73
N LEU A 120 0.34 20.01 -4.80
CA LEU A 120 0.06 19.72 -3.39
C LEU A 120 -0.35 21.02 -2.67
N LYS A 121 -1.47 20.99 -1.95
CA LYS A 121 -1.93 22.10 -1.11
C LYS A 121 -1.60 21.82 0.35
N HIS A 122 -1.10 22.83 1.04
CA HIS A 122 -0.81 22.84 2.47
C HIS A 122 -1.93 23.53 3.25
#